data_AF-A0A4Q7NF20-F1
#
_entry.id   AF-A0A4Q7NF20-F1
#
_cell.length_a   1.000
_cell.length_b   1.000
_cell.length_c   1.000
_cell.angle_alpha   90.00
_cell.angle_beta   90.00
_cell.angle_gamma   90.00
#
_symmetry.space_group_name_H-M   'P 1'
#
loop_
_entity.id
_entity.type
_entity.pdbx_description
1 polymer ?
#
loop_
_entity_poly.entity_id
_entity_poly.type
_entity_poly.pdbx_seq_one_letter_code
_entity_poly.pdbx_strand_id
1 'polypeptide(L)'
;MPGSKTQTNREKALLAMKKPPASGYFEWDGKDEDERPLTRQEMEAGVEEARKRRGRPTGSSKSATTIRLDEEVLAAFRATGRGWQTRMNNALKDWLKTHSPG
;
A
#
# COMPACT_ATOMS: atom_id res chain seq x y z
N MET A 1 -11.99 52.41 -10.06
CA MET A 1 -12.73 51.61 -9.06
C MET A 1 -11.87 50.40 -8.67
N PRO A 2 -11.10 50.42 -7.57
CA PRO A 2 -10.27 49.28 -7.18
C PRO A 2 -11.05 48.35 -6.24
N GLY A 3 -11.19 47.08 -6.65
CA GLY A 3 -11.97 46.07 -5.93
C GLY A 3 -11.39 45.71 -4.56
N SER A 4 -12.25 45.75 -3.55
CA SER A 4 -11.95 45.37 -2.17
C SER A 4 -11.58 43.88 -2.09
N LYS A 5 -10.31 43.57 -1.79
CA LYS A 5 -9.87 42.21 -1.45
C LYS A 5 -10.41 41.87 -0.06
N THR A 6 -11.61 41.29 -0.01
CA THR A 6 -12.16 40.77 1.23
C THR A 6 -11.37 39.52 1.61
N GLN A 7 -10.45 39.65 2.56
CA GLN A 7 -9.68 38.53 3.11
C GLN A 7 -10.65 37.47 3.64
N THR A 8 -10.62 36.28 3.04
CA THR A 8 -11.60 35.22 3.31
C THR A 8 -11.37 34.60 4.69
N ASN A 9 -12.42 34.04 5.31
CA ASN A 9 -12.32 33.36 6.61
C ASN A 9 -11.25 32.25 6.64
N ARG A 10 -10.93 31.66 5.48
CA ARG A 10 -9.86 30.66 5.32
C ARG A 10 -8.47 31.24 5.56
N GLU A 11 -8.18 32.44 5.08
CA GLU A 11 -6.88 33.10 5.29
C GLU A 11 -6.70 33.53 6.75
N LYS A 12 -7.77 33.96 7.42
CA LYS A 12 -7.77 34.26 8.85
C LYS A 12 -7.52 33.00 9.70
N ALA A 13 -8.12 31.87 9.33
CA ALA A 13 -7.90 30.59 10.02
C ALA A 13 -6.45 30.08 9.86
N LEU A 14 -5.88 30.16 8.65
CA LEU A 14 -4.50 29.76 8.39
C LEU A 14 -3.48 30.64 9.13
N LEU A 15 -3.76 31.93 9.31
CA LEU A 15 -2.91 32.84 10.08
C LEU A 15 -2.94 32.52 11.60
N ALA A 16 -4.11 32.17 12.14
CA ALA A 16 -4.28 31.77 13.53
C ALA A 16 -3.52 30.46 13.86
N MET A 17 -3.51 29.48 12.95
CA MET A 17 -2.78 28.22 13.15
C MET A 17 -1.25 28.37 13.07
N LYS A 18 -0.74 29.45 12.47
CA LYS A 18 0.70 29.67 12.25
C LYS A 18 1.47 30.06 13.53
N LYS A 19 0.76 30.48 14.59
CA LYS A 19 1.33 30.72 15.92
C LYS A 19 0.53 29.90 16.94
N PRO A 20 0.98 28.67 17.28
CA PRO A 20 0.39 27.97 18.41
C PRO A 20 0.46 28.86 19.67
N PRO A 21 -0.63 28.97 20.46
CA PRO A 21 -0.57 29.64 21.75
C PRO A 21 0.48 28.95 22.63
N ALA A 22 1.12 29.69 23.53
CA ALA A 22 2.23 29.20 24.36
C ALA A 22 1.87 27.97 25.23
N SER A 23 0.57 27.72 25.43
CA SER A 23 0.01 26.60 26.20
C SER A 23 -0.42 25.40 25.32
N GLY A 24 -0.26 25.47 23.99
CA GLY A 24 -0.71 24.41 23.09
C GLY A 24 -2.22 24.44 22.84
N TYR A 25 -2.71 23.65 21.86
CA TYR A 25 -4.14 23.57 21.53
C TYR A 25 -4.91 22.51 22.33
N PHE A 26 -4.18 21.68 23.07
CA PHE A 26 -4.72 20.56 23.83
C PHE A 26 -3.93 20.45 25.14
N GLU A 27 -4.55 20.85 26.24
CA GLU A 27 -4.06 20.64 27.59
C GLU A 27 -4.86 19.46 28.15
N TRP A 28 -4.21 18.30 28.30
CA TRP A 28 -4.84 17.10 28.84
C TRP A 28 -5.30 17.39 30.27
N ASP A 29 -6.60 17.25 30.52
CA ASP A 29 -7.26 17.68 31.76
C ASP A 29 -7.15 16.66 32.91
N GLY A 30 -6.51 15.52 32.65
CA GLY A 30 -6.30 14.47 33.63
C GLY A 30 -7.53 13.61 33.94
N LYS A 31 -8.65 13.81 33.24
CA LYS A 31 -9.88 13.06 33.50
C LYS A 31 -10.01 11.76 32.73
N ASP A 32 -9.40 11.69 31.55
CA ASP A 32 -9.47 10.51 30.69
C ASP A 32 -8.07 10.04 30.29
N GLU A 33 -7.69 8.85 30.75
CA GLU A 33 -6.40 8.23 30.43
C GLU A 33 -6.29 7.83 28.95
N ASP A 34 -7.41 7.57 28.26
CA ASP A 34 -7.43 7.21 26.84
C ASP A 34 -7.22 8.43 25.91
N GLU A 35 -7.47 9.64 26.42
CA GLU A 35 -7.20 10.91 25.71
C GLU A 35 -5.80 11.47 25.97
N ARG A 36 -4.99 10.79 26.78
CA ARG A 36 -3.62 11.23 27.08
C ARG A 36 -2.78 11.23 25.80
N PRO A 37 -1.96 12.27 25.56
CA PRO A 37 -1.00 12.23 24.47
C PRO A 37 -0.02 11.08 24.69
N LEU A 38 0.05 10.21 23.70
CA LEU A 38 0.89 9.03 23.69
C LEU A 38 2.35 9.42 23.95
N THR A 39 3.01 8.74 24.89
CA THR A 39 4.40 9.08 25.24
C THR A 39 5.33 8.75 24.08
N ARG A 40 6.48 9.41 24.00
CA ARG A 40 7.49 9.12 22.96
C ARG A 40 7.83 7.62 22.89
N GLN A 41 7.92 6.95 24.03
CA GLN A 41 8.25 5.51 24.10
C GLN A 41 7.14 4.63 23.53
N GLU A 42 5.89 4.92 23.86
CA GLU A 42 4.75 4.18 23.31
C GLU A 42 4.60 4.44 21.80
N MET A 43 4.93 5.67 21.33
CA MET A 43 4.90 6.02 19.90
C MET A 43 5.94 5.19 19.16
N GLU A 44 7.15 5.11 19.70
CA GLU A 44 8.23 4.30 19.16
C GLU A 44 7.88 2.81 19.15
N ALA A 45 7.26 2.29 20.22
CA ALA A 45 6.80 0.90 20.28
C ALA A 45 5.69 0.58 19.26
N GLY A 46 4.71 1.47 19.09
CA GLY A 46 3.65 1.32 18.09
C GLY A 46 4.19 1.39 16.66
N VAL A 47 5.17 2.25 16.40
CA VAL A 47 5.85 2.34 15.09
C VAL A 47 6.71 1.10 14.81
N GLU A 48 7.45 0.61 15.81
CA GLU A 48 8.20 -0.66 15.76
C GLU A 48 7.28 -1.84 15.44
N GLU A 49 6.14 -1.94 16.11
CA GLU A 49 5.17 -3.01 15.90
C GLU A 49 4.49 -2.91 14.52
N ALA A 50 4.13 -1.71 14.09
CA ALA A 50 3.59 -1.47 12.75
C ALA A 50 4.62 -1.78 11.65
N ARG A 51 5.91 -1.52 11.87
CA ARG A 51 7.00 -1.91 10.97
C ARG A 51 7.16 -3.43 10.86
N LYS A 52 7.03 -4.16 11.97
CA LYS A 52 7.04 -5.63 11.97
C LYS A 52 5.87 -6.23 11.20
N ARG A 53 4.71 -5.55 11.21
CA ARG A 53 3.47 -6.02 10.57
C ARG A 53 3.28 -5.56 9.11
N ARG A 54 3.95 -4.49 8.65
CA ARG A 54 3.81 -3.99 7.27
C ARG A 54 4.91 -4.54 6.35
N GLY A 55 4.63 -5.69 5.76
CA GLY A 55 5.18 -6.09 4.47
C GLY A 55 4.05 -6.51 3.53
N ARG A 56 4.00 -5.93 2.32
CA ARG A 56 3.26 -6.57 1.21
C ARG A 56 3.83 -7.99 1.09
N PRO A 57 3.01 -9.06 1.02
CA PRO A 57 3.53 -10.41 0.87
C PRO A 57 4.57 -10.41 -0.25
N THR A 58 5.74 -10.97 0.05
CA THR A 58 6.90 -11.02 -0.84
C THR A 58 6.43 -11.42 -2.23
N GLY A 59 6.72 -10.54 -3.19
CA GLY A 59 6.10 -10.55 -4.51
C GLY A 59 6.09 -11.94 -5.14
N SER A 60 4.98 -12.25 -5.82
CA SER A 60 4.90 -13.47 -6.62
C SER A 60 6.13 -13.55 -7.53
N SER A 61 6.88 -14.66 -7.47
CA SER A 61 8.03 -14.92 -8.35
C SER A 61 7.64 -15.18 -9.81
N LYS A 62 6.38 -14.92 -10.17
CA LYS A 62 5.83 -15.11 -11.50
C LYS A 62 5.78 -13.76 -12.21
N SER A 63 6.56 -13.65 -13.28
CA SER A 63 6.47 -12.52 -14.19
C SER A 63 5.32 -12.74 -15.18
N ALA A 64 4.44 -11.75 -15.35
CA ALA A 64 3.45 -11.75 -16.42
C ALA A 64 4.15 -11.36 -17.73
N THR A 65 4.16 -12.27 -18.70
CA THR A 65 4.76 -12.04 -20.02
C THR A 65 3.74 -12.38 -21.09
N THR A 66 3.71 -11.58 -22.16
CA THR A 66 2.90 -11.84 -23.35
C THR A 66 3.73 -12.61 -24.37
N ILE A 67 3.40 -13.88 -24.59
CA ILE A 67 4.00 -14.73 -25.64
C ILE A 67 2.91 -15.17 -26.62
N ARG A 68 3.28 -15.41 -27.88
CA ARG A 68 2.40 -16.04 -28.86
C ARG A 68 2.53 -17.55 -28.75
N LEU A 69 1.40 -18.25 -28.73
CA LEU A 69 1.30 -19.70 -28.69
C LEU A 69 0.36 -20.14 -29.79
N ASP A 70 0.58 -21.32 -30.35
CA ASP A 70 -0.32 -21.90 -31.35
C ASP A 70 -1.72 -22.14 -30.76
N GLU A 71 -2.74 -21.97 -31.61
CA GLU A 71 -4.14 -22.07 -31.20
C GLU A 71 -4.48 -23.47 -30.68
N GLU A 72 -3.92 -24.52 -31.29
CA GLU A 72 -4.14 -25.92 -30.88
C GLU A 72 -3.65 -26.17 -29.46
N VAL A 73 -2.48 -25.63 -29.11
CA VAL A 73 -1.89 -25.75 -27.76
C VAL A 73 -2.77 -25.00 -26.76
N LEU A 74 -3.17 -23.77 -27.08
CA LEU A 74 -4.07 -22.99 -26.23
C LEU A 74 -5.42 -23.67 -26.04
N ALA A 75 -6.01 -24.23 -27.10
CA ALA A 75 -7.28 -24.94 -27.06
C ALA A 75 -7.18 -26.19 -26.16
N ALA A 76 -6.13 -27.00 -26.33
CA ALA A 76 -5.89 -28.19 -25.51
C ALA A 76 -5.80 -27.85 -24.02
N PHE A 77 -5.03 -26.82 -23.65
CA PHE A 77 -4.96 -26.41 -22.25
C PHE A 77 -6.26 -25.78 -21.76
N ARG A 78 -6.93 -24.91 -22.53
CA ARG A 78 -8.21 -24.30 -22.11
C ARG A 78 -9.32 -25.34 -21.88
N ALA A 79 -9.35 -26.41 -22.66
CA ALA A 79 -10.29 -27.52 -22.50
C ALA A 79 -10.17 -28.20 -21.13
N THR A 80 -8.99 -28.13 -20.48
CA THR A 80 -8.81 -28.67 -19.13
C THR A 80 -9.53 -27.86 -18.03
N GLY A 81 -10.12 -26.70 -18.36
CA GLY A 81 -10.94 -25.91 -17.45
C GLY A 81 -10.13 -25.02 -16.49
N ARG A 82 -10.66 -24.81 -15.27
CA ARG A 82 -10.06 -23.90 -14.27
C ARG A 82 -8.61 -24.30 -13.96
N GLY A 83 -7.71 -23.32 -13.92
CA GLY A 83 -6.29 -23.55 -13.63
C GLY A 83 -5.45 -23.99 -14.83
N TRP A 84 -5.96 -23.92 -16.06
CA TRP A 84 -5.22 -24.32 -17.26
C TRP A 84 -3.87 -23.60 -17.43
N GLN A 85 -3.78 -22.32 -17.07
CA GLN A 85 -2.53 -21.57 -17.08
C GLN A 85 -1.48 -22.15 -16.12
N THR A 86 -1.92 -22.61 -14.94
CA THR A 86 -1.01 -23.25 -13.97
C THR A 86 -0.55 -24.61 -14.48
N ARG A 87 -1.43 -25.39 -15.12
CA ARG A 87 -1.07 -26.66 -15.77
C ARG A 87 -0.07 -26.44 -16.91
N MET A 88 -0.30 -25.44 -17.77
CA MET A 88 0.62 -25.05 -18.83
C MET A 88 2.00 -24.67 -18.27
N ASN A 89 2.04 -23.84 -17.23
CA ASN A 89 3.28 -23.47 -16.57
C ASN A 89 4.00 -24.69 -15.95
N ASN A 90 3.27 -25.65 -15.39
CA ASN A 90 3.86 -26.88 -14.85
C ASN A 90 4.42 -27.77 -15.96
N ALA A 91 3.74 -27.87 -17.11
CA ALA A 91 4.25 -28.60 -18.26
C ALA A 91 5.55 -27.99 -18.79
N LEU A 92 5.64 -26.66 -18.88
CA LEU A 92 6.88 -25.97 -19.25
C LEU A 92 8.01 -26.24 -18.26
N LYS A 93 7.72 -26.23 -16.95
CA LYS A 93 8.70 -26.59 -15.93
C LYS A 93 9.19 -28.02 -16.06
N ASP A 94 8.30 -28.95 -16.39
CA ASP A 94 8.65 -30.35 -16.53
C ASP A 94 9.50 -30.60 -17.78
N TRP A 95 9.15 -29.94 -18.88
CA TRP A 95 9.95 -29.93 -20.11
C TRP A 95 11.38 -29.43 -19.84
N LEU A 96 11.54 -28.35 -19.06
CA LEU A 96 12.85 -27.80 -18.68
C LEU A 96 13.72 -28.73 -17.81
N LYS A 97 13.15 -29.73 -17.13
CA LYS A 97 13.95 -30.73 -16.40
C LYS A 97 14.69 -31.68 -17.34
N THR A 98 14.11 -31.89 -18.52
CA THR A 98 14.57 -32.89 -19.49
C THR A 98 15.22 -32.25 -20.72
N HIS A 99 14.97 -30.96 -20.96
CA HIS A 99 15.46 -30.23 -22.11
C HIS A 99 16.08 -28.90 -21.70
N SER A 100 17.22 -28.59 -22.28
CA SER A 100 17.83 -27.26 -22.18
C SER A 100 17.42 -26.43 -23.39
N PRO A 101 16.78 -25.27 -23.21
CA PRO A 101 16.57 -24.34 -24.32
C PRO A 101 17.94 -23.80 -24.75
N GLY A 102 18.33 -24.12 -25.98
CA GLY A 102 19.58 -23.68 -26.61
C GLY A 102 19.48 -22.32 -27.28
#